data_AF-A0A402A7P5-F1
#
_entry.id   AF-A0A402A7P5-F1
#
_cell.length_a   1.000
_cell.length_b   1.000
_cell.length_c   1.000
_cell.angle_alpha   90.00
_cell.angle_beta   90.00
_cell.angle_gamma   90.00
#
_symmetry.space_group_name_H-M   'P 1'
#
loop_
_entity.id
_entity.type
_entity.pdbx_description
1 polymer ?
#
loop_
_entity_poly.entity_id
_entity_poly.type
_entity_poly.pdbx_seq_one_letter_code
_entity_poly.pdbx_strand_id
1 'polypeptide(L)'
;MVYRVSSPITYAQQVKAPVLVVQGRHDRGCPPRQMEQYVARLQALGKQIDIDWFDSGHGSLHIEEEIGLYERMLTFALSALKAK
;
A
#
# COMPACT_ATOMS: atom_id res chain seq x y z
N MET A 1 -18.89 3.99 -16.87
CA MET A 1 -17.97 5.13 -16.66
C MET A 1 -17.55 5.29 -15.20
N VAL A 2 -18.45 5.10 -14.21
CA VAL A 2 -18.16 5.26 -12.76
C VAL A 2 -16.95 4.43 -12.27
N TYR A 3 -16.86 3.14 -12.61
CA TYR A 3 -15.74 2.29 -12.17
C TYR A 3 -14.34 2.83 -12.53
N ARG A 4 -14.19 3.47 -13.70
CA ARG A 4 -12.90 4.00 -14.15
C ARG A 4 -12.50 5.26 -13.37
N VAL A 5 -13.45 6.17 -13.16
CA VAL A 5 -13.19 7.42 -12.43
C VAL A 5 -13.07 7.22 -10.92
N SER A 6 -13.57 6.11 -10.40
CA SER A 6 -13.41 5.73 -8.99
C SER A 6 -12.18 4.86 -8.73
N SER A 7 -11.47 4.40 -9.76
CA SER A 7 -10.30 3.54 -9.58
C SER A 7 -9.03 4.35 -9.37
N PRO A 8 -8.27 4.15 -8.26
CA PRO A 8 -7.04 4.89 -7.98
C PRO A 8 -5.96 4.75 -9.06
N ILE A 9 -5.88 3.59 -9.73
CA ILE A 9 -4.88 3.33 -10.77
C ILE A 9 -4.99 4.30 -11.95
N THR A 10 -6.20 4.81 -12.23
CA THR A 10 -6.46 5.85 -13.24
C THR A 10 -5.63 7.11 -12.98
N TYR A 11 -5.33 7.40 -11.72
CA TYR A 11 -4.67 8.63 -11.27
C TYR A 11 -3.25 8.38 -10.73
N ALA A 12 -2.68 7.18 -10.92
CA ALA A 12 -1.37 6.81 -10.39
C ALA A 12 -0.24 7.81 -10.76
N GLN A 13 -0.33 8.45 -11.93
CA GLN A 13 0.62 9.49 -12.35
C GLN A 13 0.59 10.73 -11.46
N GLN A 14 -0.57 11.05 -10.87
CA GLN A 14 -0.79 12.24 -10.06
C GLN A 14 -0.32 12.05 -8.61
N VAL A 15 0.07 10.84 -8.21
CA VAL A 15 0.67 10.58 -6.89
C VAL A 15 1.99 11.34 -6.77
N LYS A 16 2.08 12.21 -5.77
CA LYS A 16 3.26 13.03 -5.47
C LYS A 16 3.91 12.69 -4.14
N ALA A 17 3.12 12.22 -3.17
CA ALA A 17 3.62 11.84 -1.86
C ALA A 17 4.24 10.44 -1.90
N PRO A 18 5.18 10.13 -0.99
CA PRO A 18 5.59 8.75 -0.72
C PRO A 18 4.36 7.91 -0.34
N VAL A 19 4.31 6.65 -0.78
CA VAL A 19 3.21 5.72 -0.47
C VAL A 19 3.72 4.47 0.22
N LEU A 20 3.12 4.11 1.36
CA LEU A 20 3.27 2.80 1.97
C LEU A 20 2.08 1.93 1.56
N VAL A 21 2.35 0.76 1.00
CA VAL A 21 1.37 -0.28 0.70
C VAL A 21 1.51 -1.38 1.74
N VAL A 22 0.41 -1.74 2.40
CA VAL A 22 0.33 -2.87 3.33
C VAL A 22 -0.83 -3.75 2.87
N GLN A 23 -0.55 -5.00 2.50
CA GLN A 23 -1.57 -5.88 1.94
C GLN A 23 -1.31 -7.35 2.31
N GLY A 24 -2.38 -8.03 2.74
CA GLY A 24 -2.34 -9.46 3.02
C GLY A 24 -2.34 -10.27 1.72
N ARG A 25 -1.46 -11.27 1.60
CA ARG A 25 -1.36 -12.15 0.43
C ARG A 25 -2.58 -13.05 0.28
N HIS A 26 -3.26 -13.36 1.39
CA HIS A 26 -4.40 -14.28 1.44
C HIS A 26 -5.72 -13.56 1.72
N ASP A 27 -5.79 -12.25 1.51
CA ASP A 27 -7.02 -11.47 1.68
C ASP A 27 -8.07 -11.89 0.64
N ARG A 28 -9.09 -12.62 1.10
CA ARG A 28 -10.23 -13.06 0.27
C ARG A 28 -11.26 -11.96 0.07
N GLY A 29 -11.31 -10.96 0.96
CA GLY A 29 -12.22 -9.81 0.86
C GLY A 29 -11.72 -8.76 -0.14
N CYS A 30 -10.41 -8.58 -0.21
CA CYS A 30 -9.73 -7.73 -1.18
C CYS A 30 -8.53 -8.48 -1.80
N PRO A 31 -8.75 -9.25 -2.88
CA PRO A 31 -7.68 -10.04 -3.49
C PRO A 31 -6.48 -9.18 -3.94
N PRO A 32 -5.23 -9.65 -3.71
CA PRO A 32 -4.03 -8.81 -3.86
C PRO A 32 -3.76 -8.35 -5.29
N ARG A 33 -4.32 -9.02 -6.30
CA ARG A 33 -4.09 -8.75 -7.73
C ARG A 33 -4.26 -7.27 -8.11
N GLN A 34 -5.28 -6.58 -7.57
CA GLN A 34 -5.46 -5.16 -7.90
C GLN A 34 -4.34 -4.29 -7.30
N MET A 35 -3.89 -4.63 -6.09
CA MET A 35 -2.77 -3.94 -5.45
C MET A 35 -1.46 -4.22 -6.19
N GLU A 36 -1.21 -5.45 -6.63
CA GLU A 36 -0.04 -5.80 -7.46
C GLU A 36 0.03 -4.95 -8.73
N GLN A 37 -1.10 -4.78 -9.42
CA GLN A 37 -1.18 -3.92 -10.61
C GLN A 37 -0.90 -2.45 -10.28
N TYR A 38 -1.41 -1.96 -9.15
CA TYR A 38 -1.18 -0.58 -8.73
C TYR A 38 0.28 -0.33 -8.35
N VAL A 39 0.88 -1.25 -7.57
CA VAL A 39 2.30 -1.24 -7.21
C VAL A 39 3.17 -1.24 -8.46
N ALA A 40 2.94 -2.16 -9.39
CA ALA A 40 3.70 -2.22 -10.65
C ALA A 40 3.58 -0.92 -11.45
N ARG A 41 2.39 -0.30 -11.46
CA ARG A 41 2.19 0.99 -12.12
C ARG A 41 2.96 2.12 -11.44
N LEU A 42 2.96 2.20 -10.12
CA LEU A 42 3.71 3.20 -9.37
C LEU A 42 5.22 3.04 -9.53
N GLN A 43 5.73 1.80 -9.52
CA GLN A 43 7.13 1.48 -9.79
C GLN A 43 7.55 1.92 -11.20
N ALA A 44 6.76 1.58 -12.22
CA ALA A 44 7.01 1.98 -13.60
C ALA A 44 7.01 3.51 -13.80
N LEU A 45 6.34 4.26 -12.91
CA LEU A 45 6.30 5.71 -12.90
C LEU A 45 7.39 6.35 -12.02
N GLY A 46 8.29 5.55 -11.43
CA GLY A 46 9.37 6.01 -10.56
C GLY A 46 8.87 6.67 -9.27
N LYS A 47 7.69 6.29 -8.77
CA LYS A 47 7.13 6.83 -7.53
C LYS A 47 7.85 6.24 -6.32
N GLN A 48 8.02 7.04 -5.27
CA GLN A 48 8.56 6.56 -3.99
C GLN A 48 7.50 5.70 -3.30
N ILE A 49 7.73 4.40 -3.29
CA ILE A 49 6.83 3.43 -2.66
C ILE A 49 7.60 2.48 -1.75
N ASP A 50 6.99 2.19 -0.60
CA ASP A 50 7.39 1.11 0.30
C ASP A 50 6.26 0.08 0.33
N ILE A 51 6.61 -1.20 0.36
CA ILE A 51 5.64 -2.28 0.25
C ILE A 51 5.84 -3.28 1.39
N ASP A 52 4.73 -3.67 2.01
CA ASP A 52 4.63 -4.74 2.99
C ASP A 52 3.57 -5.76 2.56
N TRP A 53 4.02 -6.99 2.29
CA TRP A 53 3.15 -8.11 2.00
C TRP A 53 3.20 -9.09 3.16
N PHE A 54 2.16 -9.10 3.98
CA PHE A 54 2.06 -10.04 5.09
C PHE A 54 1.26 -11.29 4.68
N ASP A 55 1.52 -12.43 5.31
CA ASP A 55 1.02 -13.73 4.85
C ASP A 55 -0.40 -14.07 5.35
N SER A 56 -1.03 -13.15 6.09
CA SER A 56 -2.39 -13.30 6.62
C SER A 56 -3.48 -12.78 5.65
N GLY A 57 -4.73 -12.98 6.03
CA GLY A 57 -5.93 -12.53 5.31
C GLY A 57 -6.29 -11.06 5.59
N HIS A 58 -7.59 -10.75 5.60
CA HIS A 58 -8.06 -9.39 5.89
C HIS A 58 -7.92 -9.06 7.38
N GLY A 59 -6.99 -8.18 7.75
CA GLY A 59 -6.86 -7.61 9.11
C GLY A 59 -6.66 -8.62 10.25
N SER A 60 -6.35 -9.88 9.96
CA SER A 60 -6.23 -10.96 10.95
C SER A 60 -4.76 -11.11 11.38
N LEU A 61 -4.21 -10.05 11.95
CA LEU A 61 -2.86 -10.03 12.50
C LEU A 61 -2.89 -10.47 13.96
N HIS A 62 -1.92 -11.28 14.39
CA HIS A 62 -1.66 -11.47 15.82
C HIS A 62 -1.25 -10.12 16.45
N ILE A 63 -1.41 -9.96 17.77
CA ILE A 63 -1.12 -8.68 18.45
C ILE A 63 0.29 -8.19 18.15
N GLU A 64 1.26 -9.11 18.12
CA GLU A 64 2.66 -8.81 17.81
C GLU A 64 2.85 -8.33 16.37
N GLU A 65 2.13 -8.93 15.41
CA GLU A 65 2.15 -8.52 14.01
C GLU A 65 1.46 -7.16 13.82
N GLU A 66 0.39 -6.90 14.57
CA GLU A 66 -0.31 -5.62 14.55
C GLU A 66 0.56 -4.49 15.11
N ILE A 67 1.26 -4.73 16.23
CA ILE A 67 2.24 -3.78 16.79
C ILE A 67 3.33 -3.48 15.75
N GLY A 68 3.92 -4.52 15.14
CA GLY A 68 4.95 -4.35 14.12
C GLY A 68 4.45 -3.55 12.91
N LEU A 69 3.20 -3.74 12.50
CA LEU A 69 2.57 -2.95 11.45
C LEU A 69 2.46 -1.47 11.84
N TYR A 70 1.97 -1.16 13.04
CA TYR A 70 1.87 0.23 13.51
C TYR A 70 3.24 0.90 13.61
N GLU A 71 4.25 0.20 14.14
CA GLU A 71 5.63 0.69 14.19
C GLU A 71 6.14 1.05 12.79
N ARG A 72 5.88 0.19 11.80
CA ARG A 72 6.24 0.45 10.41
C ARG A 72 5.50 1.65 9.83
N MET A 73 4.20 1.76 10.06
CA MET A 73 3.38 2.90 9.61
C MET A 73 3.90 4.22 10.19
N LEU A 74 4.19 4.26 11.49
CA LEU A 74 4.73 5.44 12.18
C LEU A 74 6.13 5.79 11.66
N THR A 75 6.99 4.79 11.50
CA THR A 75 8.36 4.99 10.97
C THR A 75 8.33 5.55 9.55
N PHE A 76 7.47 5.00 8.68
CA PHE A 76 7.27 5.49 7.33
C PHE A 76 6.81 6.96 7.33
N ALA A 77 5.79 7.28 8.14
CA ALA A 77 5.27 8.65 8.25
C ALA A 77 6.35 9.64 8.72
N LEU A 78 7.13 9.28 9.76
CA LEU A 78 8.23 10.10 10.25
C LEU A 78 9.31 10.33 9.19
N SER A 79 9.69 9.28 8.46
CA SER A 79 10.68 9.38 7.37
C SER A 79 10.19 10.29 6.24
N ALA A 80 8.91 10.17 5.85
CA ALA A 80 8.31 11.01 4.82
C ALA A 80 8.22 12.50 5.23
N LEU A 81 8.04 12.78 6.53
CA LEU A 81 8.03 14.15 7.06
C LEU A 81 9.42 14.77 7.13
N LYS A 82 10.46 13.98 7.45
CA LYS A 82 11.86 14.45 7.52
C LYS A 82 12.49 14.68 6.15
N ALA A 83 11.97 14.03 5.10
CA ALA A 83 12.44 14.19 3.73
C ALA A 83 11.91 15.47 3.03
N LYS A 84 11.06 16.24 3.71
CA LYS A 84 10.65 17.60 3.30
C LYS A 84 11.63 18.64 3.83
#